data_AF-A0AAU4T9D3-F1
#
_entry.id   AF-A0AAU4T9D3-F1
#
_cell.length_a   1.000
_cell.length_b   1.000
_cell.length_c   1.000
_cell.angle_alpha   90.00
_cell.angle_beta   90.00
_cell.angle_gamma   90.00
#
_symmetry.space_group_name_H-M   'P 1'
#
loop_
_entity.id
_entity.type
_entity.pdbx_description
1 polymer ?
#
loop_
_entity_poly.entity_id
_entity_poly.type
_entity_poly.pdbx_seq_one_letter_code
_entity_poly.pdbx_strand_id
1 'polypeptide(L)'
;MLQLDPIGSPAVVLNPRRATFPVGQVEATREQTAWEYEHLRIADVILFWFCAEAVRPIALYELGAHAARGTRLAVGAHPEYPRRLDVLEQLRLARPDVTVHDTLQDTVHAAAALLPTAPARP
;
A
#
# COMPACT_ATOMS: atom_id res chain seq x y z
N MET A 1 3.10 -12.49 -17.33
CA MET A 1 4.25 -11.61 -17.03
C MET A 1 3.71 -10.19 -17.08
N LEU A 2 3.57 -9.52 -15.93
CA LEU A 2 3.03 -8.15 -15.90
C LEU A 2 4.13 -7.22 -16.42
N GLN A 3 3.94 -6.68 -17.62
CA GLN A 3 4.85 -5.72 -18.19
C GLN A 3 4.44 -4.34 -17.67
N LEU A 4 5.05 -3.92 -16.57
CA LEU A 4 4.98 -2.53 -16.15
C LEU A 4 5.88 -1.77 -17.12
N ASP A 5 5.28 -1.03 -18.06
CA ASP A 5 6.06 -0.05 -18.80
C ASP A 5 6.76 0.85 -17.78
N PRO A 6 8.06 1.11 -17.93
CA PRO A 6 8.74 2.06 -17.06
C PRO A 6 8.09 3.41 -17.28
N ILE A 7 7.12 3.75 -16.43
CA ILE A 7 6.68 5.13 -16.25
C ILE A 7 7.98 5.85 -15.91
N GLY A 8 8.45 6.75 -16.77
CA GLY A 8 9.66 7.56 -16.56
C GLY A 8 9.51 8.56 -15.41
N SER A 9 8.92 8.10 -14.30
CA SER A 9 8.58 8.84 -13.11
C SER A 9 9.82 8.94 -12.21
N PRO A 10 10.13 10.11 -11.65
CA PRO A 10 11.20 10.27 -10.67
C PRO A 10 10.87 9.65 -9.30
N ALA A 11 9.78 8.87 -9.19
CA ALA A 11 9.33 8.27 -7.94
C ALA A 11 10.27 7.18 -7.43
N VAL A 12 10.45 7.15 -6.10
CA VAL A 12 11.15 6.08 -5.39
C VAL A 12 10.11 5.12 -4.82
N VAL A 13 10.25 3.83 -5.08
CA VAL A 13 9.36 2.80 -4.54
C VAL A 13 9.98 2.17 -3.30
N LEU A 14 9.32 2.33 -2.16
CA LEU A 14 9.66 1.69 -0.89
C LEU A 14 8.93 0.36 -0.82
N ASN A 15 9.58 -0.74 -1.25
CA ASN A 15 8.96 -2.06 -1.29
C ASN A 15 9.33 -2.91 -0.07
N PRO A 16 8.38 -3.28 0.81
CA PRO A 16 8.68 -4.09 1.99
C PRO A 16 9.02 -5.55 1.66
N ARG A 17 8.72 -6.03 0.44
CA ARG A 17 8.95 -7.42 0.05
C ARG A 17 10.43 -7.73 -0.15
N ARG A 18 10.99 -8.52 0.77
CA ARG A 18 12.31 -9.15 0.60
C ARG A 18 12.22 -10.38 -0.31
N ALA A 19 13.25 -10.61 -1.13
CA ALA A 19 13.35 -11.82 -1.96
C ALA A 19 13.46 -13.10 -1.10
N THR A 20 14.13 -13.00 0.05
CA THR A 20 14.24 -14.07 1.05
C THR A 20 14.07 -13.44 2.43
N PHE A 21 13.10 -13.94 3.20
CA PHE A 21 12.85 -13.50 4.57
C PHE A 21 13.18 -14.64 5.53
N PRO A 22 14.03 -14.43 6.56
CA PRO A 22 14.42 -15.47 7.50
C PRO A 22 13.29 -15.72 8.50
N VAL A 23 12.32 -16.54 8.11
CA VAL A 23 11.16 -16.92 8.92
C VAL A 23 11.61 -17.49 10.27
N GLY A 24 10.97 -17.02 11.35
CA GLY A 24 11.24 -17.49 12.72
C GLY A 24 12.35 -16.73 13.44
N GLN A 25 13.08 -15.84 12.77
CA GLN A 25 14.08 -14.99 13.42
C GLN A 25 13.43 -13.72 13.97
N VAL A 26 13.41 -13.60 15.30
CA VAL A 26 12.77 -12.47 16.00
C VAL A 26 13.35 -11.12 15.59
N GLU A 27 14.67 -10.99 15.51
CA GLU A 27 15.31 -9.72 15.14
C GLU A 27 15.01 -9.31 13.70
N ALA A 28 14.97 -10.26 12.75
CA ALA A 28 14.59 -9.96 11.38
C ALA A 28 13.13 -9.48 11.27
N THR A 29 12.23 -10.02 12.08
CA THR A 29 10.85 -9.51 12.20
C THR A 29 10.84 -8.10 12.77
N ARG A 30 11.62 -7.82 13.83
CA ARG A 30 11.70 -6.47 14.43
C ARG A 30 12.22 -5.44 13.43
N GLU A 31 13.30 -5.76 12.72
CA GLU A 31 13.87 -4.89 11.70
C GLU A 31 12.89 -4.65 10.55
N GLN A 32 12.19 -5.69 10.08
CA GLN A 32 11.18 -5.55 9.03
C GLN A 32 10.05 -4.62 9.47
N THR A 33 9.48 -4.87 10.65
CA THR A 33 8.38 -4.06 11.17
C THR A 33 8.81 -2.62 11.45
N ALA A 34 10.02 -2.39 11.97
CA ALA A 34 10.55 -1.04 12.18
C ALA A 34 10.73 -0.31 10.85
N TRP A 35 11.31 -0.98 9.84
CA TRP A 35 11.48 -0.42 8.51
C TRP A 35 10.13 -0.08 7.88
N GLU A 36 9.16 -1.00 7.89
CA GLU A 36 7.80 -0.78 7.37
C GLU A 36 7.14 0.42 8.04
N TYR A 37 7.20 0.49 9.37
CA TYR A 37 6.65 1.58 10.16
C TYR A 37 7.25 2.95 9.79
N GLU A 38 8.59 3.03 9.69
CA GLU A 38 9.27 4.28 9.33
C GLU A 38 8.95 4.69 7.89
N HIS A 39 8.99 3.75 6.97
CA HIS A 39 8.86 4.03 5.53
C HIS A 39 7.43 4.38 5.13
N LEU A 40 6.41 3.77 5.76
CA LEU A 40 5.02 4.19 5.59
C LEU A 40 4.77 5.62 6.07
N ARG A 41 5.56 6.14 7.02
CA ARG A 41 5.38 7.49 7.57
C ARG A 41 6.04 8.59 6.75
N ILE A 42 7.10 8.26 6.02
CA ILE A 42 7.82 9.22 5.16
C ILE A 42 7.33 9.21 3.71
N ALA A 43 6.55 8.20 3.31
CA ALA A 43 6.03 8.10 1.96
C ALA A 43 5.03 9.22 1.65
N ASP A 44 5.18 9.86 0.48
CA ASP A 44 4.24 10.87 -0.03
C ASP A 44 2.85 10.28 -0.36
N VAL A 45 2.85 9.01 -0.80
CA VAL A 45 1.69 8.22 -1.20
C VAL A 45 1.94 6.77 -0.77
N ILE A 46 0.92 6.11 -0.21
CA ILE A 46 0.98 4.69 0.13
C ILE A 46 0.07 3.90 -0.80
N LEU A 47 0.62 2.85 -1.41
CA LEU A 47 -0.11 1.90 -2.23
C LEU A 47 -0.37 0.63 -1.42
N PHE A 48 -1.65 0.29 -1.22
CA PHE A 48 -2.06 -1.03 -0.70
C PHE A 48 -2.65 -1.87 -1.83
N TRP A 49 -2.15 -3.10 -2.00
CA TRP A 49 -2.73 -4.09 -2.89
C TRP A 49 -3.00 -5.40 -2.14
N PHE A 50 -4.29 -5.76 -2.02
CA PHE A 50 -4.71 -7.01 -1.38
C PHE A 50 -4.97 -8.10 -2.43
N CYS A 51 -4.07 -9.07 -2.52
CA CYS A 51 -4.19 -10.20 -3.46
C CYS A 51 -5.21 -11.26 -2.97
N ALA A 52 -5.73 -12.07 -3.88
CA ALA A 52 -6.75 -13.09 -3.59
C ALA A 52 -6.30 -14.19 -2.61
N GLU A 53 -5.00 -14.52 -2.62
CA GLU A 53 -4.50 -15.78 -2.07
C GLU A 53 -4.41 -15.79 -0.54
N ALA A 54 -4.31 -14.64 0.10
CA ALA A 54 -4.13 -14.57 1.55
C ALA A 54 -4.62 -13.25 2.15
N VAL A 55 -5.30 -13.38 3.29
CA VAL A 55 -5.54 -12.23 4.18
C VAL A 55 -4.21 -11.72 4.72
N ARG A 56 -4.04 -10.40 4.72
CA ARG A 56 -2.86 -9.71 5.26
C ARG A 56 -3.27 -8.83 6.45
N PRO A 57 -3.36 -9.39 7.67
CA PRO A 57 -3.86 -8.64 8.83
C PRO A 57 -3.05 -7.40 9.17
N ILE A 58 -1.71 -7.46 9.02
CA ILE A 58 -0.83 -6.32 9.29
C ILE A 58 -1.08 -5.20 8.28
N ALA A 59 -1.22 -5.51 6.99
CA ALA A 59 -1.57 -4.51 5.97
C ALA A 59 -2.97 -3.91 6.18
N LEU A 60 -3.93 -4.68 6.69
CA LEU A 60 -5.25 -4.14 7.09
C LEU A 60 -5.14 -3.18 8.28
N TYR A 61 -4.31 -3.50 9.26
CA TYR A 61 -4.02 -2.63 10.40
C TYR A 61 -3.35 -1.31 9.95
N GLU A 62 -2.35 -1.40 9.08
CA GLU A 62 -1.66 -0.24 8.52
C GLU A 62 -2.59 0.63 7.67
N LEU A 63 -3.42 0.02 6.82
CA LEU A 63 -4.44 0.74 6.05
C LEU A 63 -5.35 1.55 6.98
N GLY A 64 -5.86 0.95 8.05
CA GLY A 64 -6.70 1.65 9.03
C GLY A 64 -5.99 2.81 9.70
N ALA A 65 -4.73 2.62 10.12
CA ALA A 65 -3.93 3.67 10.75
C ALA A 65 -3.67 4.86 9.81
N HIS A 66 -3.36 4.61 8.55
CA HIS A 66 -3.09 5.65 7.56
C HIS A 66 -4.35 6.31 7.00
N ALA A 67 -5.45 5.56 6.92
CA ALA A 67 -6.77 6.12 6.61
C ALA A 67 -7.16 7.18 7.65
N ALA A 68 -7.04 6.84 8.95
CA ALA A 68 -7.33 7.75 10.06
C ALA A 68 -6.38 8.96 10.13
N ARG A 69 -5.11 8.80 9.71
CA ARG A 69 -4.12 9.89 9.64
C ARG A 69 -4.40 10.90 8.52
N GLY A 70 -5.19 10.55 7.52
CA GLY A 70 -5.40 11.39 6.34
C GLY A 70 -4.25 11.30 5.32
N THR A 71 -3.45 10.23 5.36
CA THR A 71 -2.38 10.01 4.35
C THR A 71 -3.01 9.85 2.96
N ARG A 72 -2.26 10.20 1.90
CA ARG A 72 -2.66 9.92 0.51
C ARG A 72 -2.54 8.42 0.24
N LEU A 73 -3.66 7.80 -0.13
CA LEU A 73 -3.77 6.36 -0.29
C LEU A 73 -4.22 6.02 -1.71
N ALA A 74 -3.53 5.07 -2.33
CA ALA A 74 -4.05 4.30 -3.46
C ALA A 74 -4.32 2.88 -2.97
N VAL A 75 -5.57 2.43 -3.05
CA VAL A 75 -5.97 1.14 -2.50
C VAL A 75 -6.57 0.29 -3.60
N GLY A 76 -6.12 -0.96 -3.67
CA GLY A 76 -6.75 -1.96 -4.52
C GLY A 76 -6.89 -3.29 -3.79
N ALA A 77 -7.92 -4.02 -4.17
CA ALA A 77 -8.15 -5.37 -3.71
C ALA A 77 -8.61 -6.21 -4.88
N HIS A 78 -7.97 -7.36 -5.09
CA HIS A 78 -8.45 -8.33 -6.07
C HIS A 78 -9.94 -8.64 -5.80
N PRO A 79 -10.79 -8.82 -6.83
CA PRO A 79 -12.22 -9.09 -6.64
C PRO A 79 -12.51 -10.27 -5.71
N GLU A 80 -11.63 -11.26 -5.72
CA GLU A 80 -11.70 -12.48 -4.88
C GLU A 80 -10.97 -12.35 -3.52
N TYR A 81 -10.47 -11.16 -3.16
CA TYR A 81 -9.85 -10.98 -1.85
C TYR A 81 -10.86 -11.27 -0.72
N PRO A 82 -10.57 -12.17 0.24
CA PRO A 82 -11.57 -12.64 1.21
C PRO A 82 -12.19 -11.53 2.08
N ARG A 83 -11.48 -10.41 2.26
CA ARG A 83 -11.95 -9.25 3.04
C ARG A 83 -12.21 -8.01 2.17
N ARG A 84 -12.48 -8.19 0.87
CA ARG A 84 -12.73 -7.07 -0.05
C ARG A 84 -13.90 -6.20 0.40
N LEU A 85 -15.01 -6.81 0.81
CA LEU A 85 -16.17 -6.07 1.29
C LEU A 85 -15.83 -5.25 2.54
N ASP A 86 -15.04 -5.79 3.46
CA ASP A 86 -14.60 -5.05 4.64
C ASP A 86 -13.74 -3.83 4.26
N VAL A 87 -12.78 -4.00 3.34
CA VAL A 87 -11.94 -2.89 2.85
C VAL A 87 -12.80 -1.80 2.21
N LEU A 88 -13.77 -2.19 1.38
CA LEU A 88 -14.71 -1.27 0.74
C LEU A 88 -15.54 -0.49 1.76
N GLU A 89 -16.24 -1.18 2.67
CA GLU A 89 -17.14 -0.51 3.61
C GLU A 89 -16.38 0.35 4.63
N GLN A 90 -15.23 -0.12 5.13
CA GLN A 90 -14.43 0.67 6.07
C GLN A 90 -13.88 1.93 5.41
N LEU A 91 -13.37 1.85 4.17
CA LEU A 91 -12.89 3.04 3.47
C LEU A 91 -14.04 3.95 3.03
N ARG A 92 -15.17 3.42 2.57
CA ARG A 92 -16.35 4.23 2.25
C ARG A 92 -16.80 5.07 3.45
N LEU A 93 -16.73 4.52 4.66
CA LEU A 93 -17.10 5.23 5.89
C LEU A 93 -16.00 6.19 6.38
N ALA A 94 -14.74 5.76 6.40
CA ALA A 94 -13.64 6.53 7.00
C ALA A 94 -12.98 7.53 6.03
N ARG A 95 -12.94 7.20 4.75
CA ARG A 95 -12.24 7.90 3.66
C ARG A 95 -13.02 7.77 2.34
N PRO A 96 -14.23 8.34 2.24
CA PRO A 96 -15.07 8.25 1.04
C PRO A 96 -14.40 8.84 -0.22
N ASP A 97 -13.33 9.60 -0.06
CA ASP A 97 -12.47 10.11 -1.13
C ASP A 97 -11.55 9.05 -1.76
N VAL A 98 -11.32 7.92 -1.09
CA VAL A 98 -10.42 6.85 -1.56
C VAL A 98 -11.23 5.78 -2.31
N THR A 99 -10.93 5.63 -3.60
CA THR A 99 -11.48 4.53 -4.41
C THR A 99 -10.68 3.25 -4.18
N VAL A 100 -11.38 2.12 -4.03
CA VAL A 100 -10.76 0.78 -4.01
C VAL A 100 -10.83 0.18 -5.41
N HIS A 101 -9.68 -0.02 -6.03
CA HIS A 101 -9.56 -0.54 -7.39
C HIS A 101 -9.55 -2.08 -7.42
N ASP A 102 -10.09 -2.65 -8.50
CA ASP A 102 -10.16 -4.11 -8.68
C ASP A 102 -8.91 -4.71 -9.33
N THR A 103 -8.01 -3.87 -9.88
CA THR A 103 -6.77 -4.32 -10.51
C THR A 103 -5.54 -3.64 -9.91
N LEU A 104 -4.42 -4.36 -9.88
CA LEU A 104 -3.14 -3.79 -9.46
C LEU A 104 -2.73 -2.64 -10.39
N GLN A 105 -3.00 -2.76 -11.69
CA GLN A 105 -2.67 -1.73 -12.67
C GLN A 105 -3.38 -0.41 -12.40
N ASP A 106 -4.69 -0.43 -12.16
CA ASP A 106 -5.45 0.77 -11.81
C ASP A 106 -4.99 1.37 -10.48
N THR A 107 -4.62 0.51 -9.53
CA THR A 107 -4.08 0.96 -8.23
C THR A 107 -2.74 1.68 -8.41
N VAL A 108 -1.85 1.16 -9.27
CA VAL A 108 -0.56 1.79 -9.60
C VAL A 108 -0.78 3.11 -10.32
N HIS A 109 -1.71 3.19 -11.26
CA HIS A 109 -2.08 4.44 -11.93
C HIS A 109 -2.59 5.49 -10.93
N ALA A 110 -3.46 5.08 -9.99
CA ALA A 110 -3.95 5.96 -8.94
C ALA A 110 -2.81 6.48 -8.04
N ALA A 111 -1.88 5.59 -7.65
CA ALA A 111 -0.72 6.01 -6.86
C ALA A 111 0.16 7.01 -7.61
N ALA A 112 0.42 6.80 -8.90
CA ALA A 112 1.18 7.73 -9.73
C ALA A 112 0.50 9.10 -9.86
N ALA A 113 -0.83 9.13 -9.99
CA ALA A 113 -1.62 10.35 -10.06
C ALA A 113 -1.64 11.15 -8.75
N LEU A 114 -1.40 10.50 -7.61
CA LEU A 114 -1.33 11.12 -6.28
C LEU A 114 0.04 11.71 -5.95
N LEU A 115 1.07 11.41 -6.74
CA LEU A 115 2.42 11.92 -6.50
C LEU A 115 2.44 13.46 -6.59
N PRO A 116 3.17 14.12 -5.69
CA PRO A 116 3.29 15.58 -5.74
C PRO A 116 4.08 16.00 -6.99
N THR A 117 3.67 17.12 -7.61
CA THR A 117 4.32 17.70 -8.79
C THR A 117 5.70 18.33 -8.49
N ALA A 118 6.05 18.51 -7.21
CA ALA A 118 7.36 18.95 -6.76
C ALA A 118 7.76 18.16 -5.50
N PRO A 119 9.05 17.83 -5.30
CA PRO A 119 9.48 17.14 -4.10
C PRO A 119 9.13 17.96 -2.85
N ALA A 120 8.56 17.31 -1.83
CA ALA A 120 8.33 17.93 -0.54
C ALA A 120 9.68 18.45 0.00
N ARG A 121 9.73 19.74 0.35
CA ARG A 121 10.95 20.36 0.90
C ARG A 121 11.18 19.76 2.31
N PRO A 122 12.43 19.39 2.67
CA PRO A 122 12.74 18.86 3.99
C PRO A 122 12.41 19.84 5.12
#